data_AF-A0A9X1XGS5-F1
#
_entry.id   AF-A0A9X1XGS5-F1
#
_cell.length_a   1.000
_cell.length_b   1.000
_cell.length_c   1.000
_cell.angle_alpha   90.00
_cell.angle_beta   90.00
_cell.angle_gamma   90.00
#
_symmetry.space_group_name_H-M   'P 1'
#
loop_
_entity.id
_entity.type
_entity.pdbx_description
1 polymer ?
#
loop_
_entity_poly.entity_id
_entity_poly.type
_entity_poly.pdbx_seq_one_letter_code
_entity_poly.pdbx_strand_id
1 'polypeptide(L)'
;MSDRLKRKRISYSILLDPQNNAADLYASKVLHQWAEKLTELTLASENKDSHALHEARNVHKHVYLSGLFLYLINPELSQRLSAQLTENQISEFTLTTTLQGLGYGSLNQQAEINHETFESQFESLAKTISDQISKESALTREGFDSLAIQRNSDSSEHIQTQTRVDSDIIMATKGQNDHLIELIQDQNREIEQLKSMLVKQGTLIDLLSKDSAGFAEKKLQGANSEKSPVIDLNERLAHVQKVKKKGIF
;
A
#
# COMPACT_ATOMS: atom_id res chain seq x y z
N MET A 1 -27.13 36.60 5.89
CA MET A 1 -27.37 36.17 7.28
C MET A 1 -26.49 34.95 7.52
N SER A 2 -25.21 35.19 7.77
CA SER A 2 -24.20 34.13 7.93
C SER A 2 -24.35 33.57 9.33
N ASP A 3 -24.84 32.33 9.43
CA ASP A 3 -24.84 31.58 10.67
C ASP A 3 -23.41 31.56 11.20
N ARG A 4 -23.21 32.34 12.27
CA ARG A 4 -22.07 32.20 13.17
C ARG A 4 -21.97 30.71 13.45
N LEU A 5 -20.83 30.10 13.16
CA LEU A 5 -20.37 28.87 13.78
C LEU A 5 -20.28 29.13 15.29
N LYS A 6 -21.44 29.23 15.96
CA LYS A 6 -21.56 29.28 17.40
C LYS A 6 -20.93 27.96 17.84
N ARG A 7 -19.77 28.02 18.50
CA ARG A 7 -19.13 26.85 19.11
C ARG A 7 -20.20 26.14 19.95
N LYS A 8 -20.77 25.07 19.40
CA LYS A 8 -21.75 24.25 20.11
C LYS A 8 -20.94 23.34 21.01
N ARG A 9 -20.93 23.64 22.31
CA ARG A 9 -20.30 22.78 23.30
C ARG A 9 -21.16 21.52 23.41
N ILE A 10 -20.54 20.37 23.21
CA ILE A 10 -21.15 19.06 23.45
C ILE A 10 -20.50 18.51 24.71
N SER A 11 -21.31 18.02 25.65
CA SER A 11 -20.85 17.41 26.89
C SER A 11 -21.02 15.90 26.78
N TYR A 12 -19.94 15.16 26.99
CA TYR A 12 -19.95 13.71 27.08
C TYR A 12 -19.43 13.31 28.46
N SER A 13 -20.06 12.31 29.07
CA SER A 13 -19.64 11.71 30.33
C SER A 13 -19.37 10.23 30.08
N ILE A 14 -18.22 9.76 30.52
CA ILE A 14 -17.82 8.35 30.43
C ILE A 14 -17.66 7.83 31.86
N LEU A 15 -18.18 6.64 32.12
CA LEU A 15 -18.01 5.92 33.37
C LEU A 15 -16.81 4.98 33.21
N LEU A 16 -15.92 4.99 34.20
CA LEU A 16 -14.77 4.09 34.29
C LEU A 16 -15.00 3.15 35.46
N ASP A 17 -14.68 1.88 35.30
CA ASP A 17 -14.83 0.84 36.34
C ASP A 17 -13.46 0.38 36.87
N PRO A 18 -12.79 1.19 37.71
CA PRO A 18 -11.41 0.93 38.16
C PRO A 18 -11.27 -0.33 39.01
N GLN A 19 -12.37 -0.92 39.49
CA GLN A 19 -12.35 -2.17 40.26
C GLN A 19 -12.30 -3.42 39.36
N ASN A 20 -12.88 -3.34 38.17
CA ASN A 20 -13.03 -4.48 37.26
C ASN A 20 -12.04 -4.41 36.09
N ASN A 21 -11.59 -3.22 35.72
CA ASN A 21 -10.70 -3.01 34.58
C ASN A 21 -9.41 -2.30 35.01
N ALA A 22 -8.27 -2.95 34.80
CA ALA A 22 -6.95 -2.38 35.09
C ALA A 22 -6.61 -1.17 34.20
N ALA A 23 -7.11 -1.15 32.95
CA ALA A 23 -6.96 -0.01 32.06
C ALA A 23 -7.72 1.22 32.57
N ASP A 24 -8.94 1.01 33.11
CA ASP A 24 -9.76 2.07 33.72
C ASP A 24 -9.13 2.63 35.00
N LEU A 25 -8.54 1.75 35.82
CA LEU A 25 -7.78 2.15 37.00
C LEU A 25 -6.60 3.06 36.62
N TYR A 26 -5.84 2.65 35.61
CA TYR A 26 -4.73 3.45 35.11
C TYR A 26 -5.20 4.78 34.50
N ALA A 27 -6.25 4.76 33.67
CA ALA A 27 -6.84 5.97 33.10
C ALA A 27 -7.32 6.93 34.19
N SER A 28 -7.95 6.44 35.25
CA SER A 28 -8.37 7.26 36.40
C SER A 28 -7.18 7.96 37.06
N LYS A 29 -6.06 7.26 37.30
CA LYS A 29 -4.83 7.87 37.86
C LYS A 29 -4.31 9.00 36.97
N VAL A 30 -4.22 8.76 35.66
CA VAL A 30 -3.75 9.77 34.69
C VAL A 30 -4.68 10.99 34.64
N LEU A 31 -6.00 10.76 34.67
CA LEU A 31 -7.00 11.85 34.70
C LEU A 31 -6.88 12.69 35.98
N HIS A 32 -6.63 12.06 37.14
CA HIS A 32 -6.38 12.78 38.38
C HIS A 32 -5.10 13.61 38.32
N GLN A 33 -3.99 13.07 37.80
CA GLN A 33 -2.74 13.81 37.61
C GLN A 33 -2.93 15.03 36.68
N TRP A 34 -3.73 14.90 35.62
CA TRP A 34 -4.04 16.03 34.74
C TRP A 34 -4.90 17.08 35.42
N ALA A 35 -5.86 16.67 36.26
CA ALA A 35 -6.67 17.60 37.04
C ALA A 35 -5.81 18.38 38.05
N GLU A 36 -4.92 17.68 38.78
CA GLU A 36 -3.97 18.30 39.71
C GLU A 36 -3.06 19.29 38.98
N LYS A 37 -2.45 18.89 37.86
CA LYS A 37 -1.62 19.77 37.02
C LYS A 37 -2.39 21.00 36.55
N LEU A 38 -3.67 20.87 36.17
CA LEU A 38 -4.49 22.00 35.78
C LEU A 38 -4.73 22.96 36.96
N THR A 39 -5.01 22.43 38.15
CA THR A 39 -5.17 23.25 39.36
C THR A 39 -3.88 23.97 39.74
N GLU A 40 -2.74 23.28 39.69
CA GLU A 40 -1.42 23.84 39.95
C GLU A 40 -1.09 24.97 38.98
N LEU A 41 -1.27 24.75 37.68
CA LEU A 41 -1.05 25.78 36.65
C LEU A 41 -2.01 26.96 36.80
N THR A 42 -3.24 26.72 37.28
CA THR A 42 -4.23 27.80 37.50
C THR A 42 -3.85 28.63 38.73
N LEU A 43 -3.25 28.02 39.74
CA LEU A 43 -2.78 28.70 40.95
C LEU A 43 -1.46 29.44 40.72
N ALA A 44 -0.54 28.85 39.95
CA ALA A 44 0.78 29.40 39.67
C ALA A 44 0.77 30.51 38.59
N SER A 45 -0.28 30.57 37.76
CA SER A 45 -0.34 31.54 36.66
C SER A 45 -1.16 32.77 37.03
N GLU A 46 -0.49 33.92 37.17
CA GLU A 46 -1.17 35.22 37.30
C GLU A 46 -1.89 35.64 36.00
N ASN A 47 -1.43 35.15 34.85
CA ASN A 47 -2.01 35.42 33.53
C ASN A 47 -2.89 34.26 33.03
N LYS A 48 -4.20 34.50 32.96
CA LYS A 48 -5.21 33.50 32.55
C LYS A 48 -5.03 32.92 31.13
N ASP A 49 -4.25 33.58 30.29
CA ASP A 49 -4.00 33.21 28.88
C ASP A 49 -2.62 32.57 28.68
N SER A 50 -2.09 31.87 29.68
CA SER A 50 -0.89 31.05 29.49
C SER A 50 -1.17 29.94 28.48
N HIS A 51 -0.31 29.80 27.47
CA HIS A 51 -0.38 28.70 26.48
C HIS A 51 -0.46 27.33 27.15
N ALA A 52 0.25 27.12 28.25
CA ALA A 52 0.25 25.87 29.01
C ALA A 52 -1.14 25.57 29.64
N LEU A 53 -1.86 26.60 30.10
CA LEU A 53 -3.22 26.45 30.62
C LEU A 53 -4.21 26.06 29.51
N HIS A 54 -4.06 26.67 28.33
CA HIS A 54 -4.90 26.32 27.18
C HIS A 54 -4.67 24.88 26.72
N GLU A 55 -3.42 24.43 26.69
CA GLU A 55 -3.08 23.04 26.34
C GLU A 55 -3.64 22.08 27.38
N ALA A 56 -3.37 22.31 28.67
CA ALA A 56 -3.87 21.49 29.78
C ALA A 56 -5.41 21.37 29.76
N ARG A 57 -6.12 22.48 29.47
CA ARG A 57 -7.59 22.48 29.35
C ARG A 57 -8.10 21.66 28.17
N ASN A 58 -7.32 21.55 27.10
CA ASN A 58 -7.72 20.87 25.87
C ASN A 58 -7.27 19.40 25.82
N VAL A 59 -6.53 18.89 26.82
CA VAL A 59 -6.03 17.51 26.83
C VAL A 59 -7.15 16.49 26.61
N HIS A 60 -8.27 16.59 27.35
CA HIS A 60 -9.41 15.67 27.17
C HIS A 60 -10.01 15.71 25.75
N LYS A 61 -10.03 16.89 25.11
CA LYS A 61 -10.48 17.03 23.73
C LYS A 61 -9.55 16.28 22.78
N HIS A 62 -8.24 16.41 22.96
CA HIS A 62 -7.25 15.72 22.13
C HIS A 62 -7.35 14.20 22.26
N VAL A 63 -7.46 13.69 23.50
CA VAL A 63 -7.61 12.26 23.79
C VAL A 63 -8.90 11.69 23.19
N TYR A 64 -10.02 12.41 23.32
CA TYR A 64 -11.28 11.97 22.73
C TYR A 64 -11.22 11.94 21.20
N LEU A 65 -10.68 13.00 20.58
CA LEU A 65 -10.57 13.06 19.12
C LEU A 65 -9.62 12.01 18.55
N SER A 66 -8.48 11.78 19.19
CA SER A 66 -7.55 10.72 18.75
C SER A 66 -8.18 9.34 18.89
N GLY A 67 -8.85 9.05 20.01
CA GLY A 67 -9.58 7.80 20.21
C GLY A 67 -10.70 7.60 19.19
N LEU A 68 -11.45 8.66 18.89
CA LEU A 68 -12.49 8.63 17.86
C LEU A 68 -11.92 8.38 16.46
N PHE A 69 -10.83 9.04 16.09
CA PHE A 69 -10.19 8.81 14.79
C PHE A 69 -9.58 7.41 14.69
N LEU A 70 -8.98 6.88 15.76
CA LEU A 70 -8.53 5.50 15.82
C LEU A 70 -9.69 4.51 15.63
N TYR A 71 -10.83 4.76 16.29
CA TYR A 71 -12.05 3.96 16.12
C TYR A 71 -12.60 4.02 14.69
N LEU A 72 -12.56 5.19 14.04
CA LEU A 72 -12.97 5.36 12.65
C LEU A 72 -12.05 4.65 11.65
N ILE A 73 -10.76 4.50 11.96
CA ILE A 73 -9.82 3.71 11.16
C ILE A 73 -10.10 2.23 11.33
N ASN A 74 -10.21 1.76 12.58
CA ASN A 74 -10.59 0.39 12.89
C ASN A 74 -11.22 0.30 14.29
N PRO A 75 -12.48 -0.16 14.41
CA PRO A 75 -13.14 -0.28 15.70
C PRO A 75 -12.46 -1.32 16.62
N GLU A 76 -11.91 -2.41 16.06
CA GLU A 76 -11.20 -3.41 16.85
C GLU A 76 -9.88 -2.89 17.42
N LEU A 77 -9.20 -1.97 16.71
CA LEU A 77 -7.97 -1.36 17.23
C LEU A 77 -8.24 -0.61 18.52
N SER A 78 -9.26 0.24 18.52
CA SER A 78 -9.65 1.01 19.70
C SER A 78 -10.08 0.09 20.86
N GLN A 79 -10.83 -0.97 20.55
CA GLN A 79 -11.28 -1.93 21.56
C GLN A 79 -10.12 -2.75 22.15
N ARG A 80 -9.21 -3.26 21.31
CA ARG A 80 -8.03 -4.01 21.77
C ARG A 80 -7.10 -3.13 22.59
N LEU A 81 -6.85 -1.90 22.14
CA LEU A 81 -6.05 -0.96 22.93
C LEU A 81 -6.70 -0.66 24.29
N SER A 82 -8.01 -0.46 24.34
CA SER A 82 -8.74 -0.25 25.59
C SER A 82 -8.71 -1.47 26.53
N ALA A 83 -8.79 -2.68 25.99
CA ALA A 83 -8.82 -3.91 26.78
C ALA A 83 -7.42 -4.39 27.22
N GLN A 84 -6.39 -4.11 26.44
CA GLN A 84 -5.05 -4.65 26.65
C GLN A 84 -4.09 -3.63 27.27
N LEU A 85 -4.24 -2.31 27.06
CA LEU A 85 -3.27 -1.35 27.62
C LEU A 85 -3.38 -1.28 29.14
N THR A 86 -2.41 -1.88 29.80
CA THR A 86 -2.05 -1.63 31.19
C THR A 86 -0.84 -0.70 31.25
N GLU A 87 -0.57 -0.12 32.42
CA GLU A 87 0.54 0.83 32.66
C GLU A 87 1.88 0.37 32.06
N ASN A 88 2.20 -0.92 32.16
CA ASN A 88 3.46 -1.50 31.67
C ASN A 88 3.48 -1.78 30.15
N GLN A 89 2.32 -1.73 29.51
CA GLN A 89 2.14 -2.11 28.11
C GLN A 89 1.91 -0.89 27.20
N ILE A 90 1.90 0.33 27.74
CA ILE A 90 1.86 1.56 26.95
C ILE A 90 3.26 1.82 26.40
N SER A 91 3.54 1.25 25.22
CA SER A 91 4.78 1.46 24.49
C SER A 91 4.49 1.55 22.99
N GLU A 92 5.40 2.20 22.26
CA GLU A 92 5.37 2.22 20.80
C GLU A 92 5.38 0.80 20.23
N PHE A 93 6.12 -0.12 20.87
CA PHE A 93 6.18 -1.54 20.50
C PHE A 93 4.81 -2.24 20.58
N THR A 94 4.04 -2.00 21.65
CA THR A 94 2.69 -2.57 21.78
C THR A 94 1.74 -2.02 20.72
N LEU A 95 1.86 -0.74 20.39
CA LEU A 95 1.04 -0.11 19.35
C LEU A 95 1.39 -0.67 17.96
N THR A 96 2.68 -0.80 17.63
CA THR A 96 3.09 -1.37 16.35
C THR A 96 2.72 -2.84 16.24
N THR A 97 2.87 -3.62 17.31
CA THR A 97 2.46 -5.03 17.36
C THR A 97 0.95 -5.21 17.18
N THR A 98 0.14 -4.39 17.84
CA THR A 98 -1.33 -4.44 17.69
C THR A 98 -1.77 -4.02 16.29
N LEU A 99 -1.13 -3.01 15.69
CA LEU A 99 -1.36 -2.61 14.30
C LEU A 99 -0.93 -3.69 13.30
N GLN A 100 0.21 -4.35 13.52
CA GLN A 100 0.65 -5.50 12.74
C GLN A 100 -0.34 -6.66 12.82
N GLY A 101 -0.81 -7.00 14.04
CA GLY A 101 -1.81 -8.05 14.26
C GLY A 101 -3.18 -7.74 13.66
N LEU A 102 -3.44 -6.49 13.29
CA LEU A 102 -4.65 -6.04 12.58
C LEU A 102 -4.41 -5.83 11.07
N GLY A 103 -3.21 -6.11 10.57
CA GLY A 103 -2.86 -6.02 9.14
C GLY A 103 -2.36 -4.65 8.66
N TYR A 104 -2.17 -3.67 9.55
CA TYR A 104 -1.70 -2.32 9.18
C TYR A 104 -0.17 -2.17 9.17
N GLY A 105 0.59 -3.15 9.64
CA GLY A 105 2.04 -3.06 9.83
C GLY A 105 2.91 -3.64 8.71
N SER A 106 2.37 -3.79 7.50
CA SER A 106 2.95 -4.63 6.45
C SER A 106 3.67 -3.90 5.31
N LEU A 107 3.97 -2.60 5.44
CA LEU A 107 4.57 -1.87 4.32
C LEU A 107 6.10 -1.95 4.22
N ASN A 108 6.83 -2.23 5.32
CA ASN A 108 8.30 -2.18 5.31
C ASN A 108 9.02 -3.51 5.61
N GLN A 109 8.42 -4.48 6.32
CA GLN A 109 9.10 -5.74 6.65
C GLN A 109 8.80 -6.90 5.70
N GLN A 110 7.68 -6.85 4.97
CA GLN A 110 7.35 -7.87 3.98
C GLN A 110 8.16 -7.73 2.68
N ALA A 111 8.78 -6.59 2.40
CA ALA A 111 9.60 -6.43 1.21
C ALA A 111 10.92 -7.21 1.30
N GLU A 112 11.55 -7.28 2.47
CA GLU A 112 12.86 -7.94 2.64
C GLU A 112 12.72 -9.46 2.85
N ILE A 113 11.78 -9.91 3.69
CA ILE A 113 11.62 -11.35 4.00
C ILE A 113 11.04 -12.13 2.81
N ASN A 114 10.18 -11.49 2.00
CA ASN A 114 9.66 -12.12 0.79
C ASN A 114 10.69 -12.15 -0.35
N HIS A 115 11.66 -11.24 -0.39
CA HIS A 115 12.66 -11.24 -1.47
C HIS A 115 13.67 -12.38 -1.32
N GLU A 116 14.18 -12.63 -0.11
CA GLU A 116 15.12 -13.75 0.14
C GLU A 116 14.44 -15.12 -0.01
N THR A 117 13.20 -15.26 0.46
CA THR A 117 12.44 -16.51 0.31
C THR A 117 12.00 -16.76 -1.14
N PHE A 118 11.69 -15.71 -1.89
CA PHE A 118 11.34 -15.83 -3.31
C PHE A 118 12.58 -16.09 -4.19
N GLU A 119 13.72 -15.44 -3.93
CA GLU A 119 14.97 -15.73 -4.65
C GLU A 119 15.45 -17.16 -4.42
N SER A 120 15.46 -17.63 -3.17
CA SER A 120 15.86 -19.01 -2.87
C SER A 120 14.92 -20.04 -3.49
N GLN A 121 13.61 -19.78 -3.53
CA GLN A 121 12.65 -20.63 -4.23
C GLN A 121 12.85 -20.58 -5.75
N PHE A 122 13.08 -19.40 -6.33
CA PHE A 122 13.34 -19.23 -7.76
C PHE A 122 14.63 -19.92 -8.19
N GLU A 123 15.70 -19.82 -7.40
CA GLU A 123 16.97 -20.49 -7.66
C GLU A 123 16.83 -22.03 -7.55
N SER A 124 16.05 -22.52 -6.58
CA SER A 124 15.75 -23.96 -6.47
C SER A 124 14.93 -24.47 -7.66
N LEU A 125 13.98 -23.67 -8.17
CA LEU A 125 13.16 -24.00 -9.33
C LEU A 125 14.01 -23.96 -10.61
N ALA A 126 14.85 -22.94 -10.77
CA ALA A 126 15.76 -22.81 -11.90
C ALA A 126 16.73 -24.01 -11.97
N LYS A 127 17.27 -24.43 -10.82
CA LYS A 127 18.12 -25.63 -10.74
C LYS A 127 17.35 -26.91 -11.11
N THR A 128 16.13 -27.07 -10.61
CA THR A 128 15.30 -28.24 -10.91
C THR A 128 14.93 -28.31 -12.41
N ILE A 129 14.59 -27.17 -13.01
CA ILE A 129 14.31 -27.08 -14.45
C ILE A 129 15.58 -27.39 -15.26
N SER A 130 16.73 -26.85 -14.88
CA SER A 130 18.01 -27.13 -15.54
C SER A 130 18.40 -28.62 -15.48
N ASP A 131 18.21 -29.24 -14.31
CA ASP A 131 18.45 -30.68 -14.14
C ASP A 131 17.46 -31.51 -14.97
N GLN A 132 16.20 -31.09 -15.05
CA GLN A 132 15.18 -31.78 -15.85
C GLN A 132 15.46 -31.65 -17.36
N ILE A 133 15.84 -30.46 -17.84
CA ILE A 133 16.25 -30.25 -19.23
C ILE A 133 17.47 -31.09 -19.57
N SER A 134 18.43 -31.19 -18.65
CA SER A 134 19.63 -32.01 -18.85
C SER A 134 19.29 -33.49 -18.98
N LYS A 135 18.40 -34.00 -18.10
CA LYS A 135 17.92 -35.39 -18.16
C LYS A 135 17.12 -35.68 -19.43
N GLU A 136 16.18 -34.80 -19.79
CA GLU A 136 15.41 -34.89 -21.04
C GLU A 136 16.32 -34.87 -22.27
N SER A 137 17.33 -34.01 -22.29
CA SER A 137 18.28 -33.92 -23.41
C SER A 137 19.14 -35.18 -23.55
N ALA A 138 19.52 -35.81 -22.43
CA ALA A 138 20.25 -37.08 -22.42
C ALA A 138 19.37 -38.23 -22.91
N LEU A 139 18.14 -38.34 -22.41
CA LEU A 139 17.17 -39.34 -22.86
C LEU A 139 16.83 -39.17 -24.35
N THR A 140 16.71 -37.93 -24.81
CA THR A 140 16.47 -37.64 -26.23
C THR A 140 17.65 -38.10 -27.09
N ARG A 141 18.89 -37.85 -26.65
CA ARG A 141 20.10 -38.32 -27.36
C ARG A 141 20.19 -39.85 -27.39
N GLU A 142 19.92 -40.52 -26.28
CA GLU A 142 19.89 -41.99 -26.23
C GLU A 142 18.76 -42.57 -27.11
N GLY A 143 17.61 -41.90 -27.17
CA GLY A 143 16.51 -42.23 -28.08
C GLY A 143 16.90 -42.09 -29.56
N PHE A 144 17.64 -41.04 -29.91
CA PHE A 144 18.16 -40.88 -31.27
C PHE A 144 19.24 -41.89 -31.63
N ASP A 145 20.15 -42.21 -30.70
CA ASP A 145 21.19 -43.22 -30.92
C ASP A 145 20.58 -44.62 -31.09
N SER A 146 19.58 -44.97 -30.28
CA SER A 146 18.85 -46.24 -30.42
C SER A 146 18.06 -46.31 -31.73
N LEU A 147 17.40 -45.23 -32.16
CA LEU A 147 16.73 -45.15 -33.46
C LEU A 147 17.72 -45.18 -34.65
N ALA A 148 18.91 -44.62 -34.51
CA ALA A 148 19.96 -44.68 -35.54
C ALA A 148 20.52 -46.10 -35.70
N ILE A 149 20.66 -46.84 -34.60
CA ILE A 149 21.08 -48.25 -34.61
C ILE A 149 19.97 -49.14 -35.22
N GLN A 150 18.69 -48.85 -34.93
CA GLN A 150 17.55 -49.57 -35.49
C GLN A 150 17.33 -49.29 -36.99
N ARG A 151 17.63 -48.07 -37.47
CA ARG A 151 17.60 -47.72 -38.91
C ARG A 151 18.64 -48.43 -39.76
N ASN A 152 19.75 -48.89 -39.19
CA ASN A 152 20.76 -49.66 -39.92
C ASN A 152 20.41 -51.16 -40.06
N SER A 153 19.34 -51.62 -39.41
CA SER A 153 18.94 -53.04 -39.42
C SER A 153 17.63 -53.33 -40.18
N ASP A 154 16.80 -52.32 -40.50
CA ASP A 154 15.56 -52.55 -41.26
C ASP A 154 15.49 -51.81 -42.61
N SER A 155 15.20 -52.61 -43.62
CA SER A 155 15.17 -52.41 -45.06
C SER A 155 14.58 -51.09 -45.59
N SER A 156 15.32 -50.58 -46.57
CA SER A 156 14.98 -49.58 -47.58
C SER A 156 13.69 -49.91 -48.35
N GLU A 157 12.59 -49.19 -48.10
CA GLU A 157 11.66 -48.66 -49.13
C GLU A 157 10.45 -47.91 -48.54
N HIS A 158 10.10 -48.09 -47.25
CA HIS A 158 8.91 -47.45 -46.66
C HIS A 158 9.14 -46.09 -45.97
N ILE A 159 10.40 -45.67 -45.78
CA ILE A 159 10.76 -44.52 -44.93
C ILE A 159 10.66 -43.17 -45.68
N GLN A 160 10.78 -43.13 -47.01
CA GLN A 160 10.89 -41.86 -47.74
C GLN A 160 9.62 -40.99 -47.71
N THR A 161 8.44 -41.61 -47.61
CA THR A 161 7.16 -40.88 -47.55
C THR A 161 6.85 -40.36 -46.15
N GLN A 162 7.11 -41.16 -45.11
CA GLN A 162 6.80 -40.77 -43.73
C GLN A 162 7.76 -39.69 -43.20
N THR A 163 9.05 -39.76 -43.56
CA THR A 163 10.03 -38.73 -43.17
C THR A 163 9.78 -37.37 -43.84
N ARG A 164 9.16 -37.35 -45.03
CA ARG A 164 8.75 -36.10 -45.71
C ARG A 164 7.56 -35.44 -45.00
N VAL A 165 6.55 -36.23 -44.64
CA VAL A 165 5.37 -35.74 -43.93
C VAL A 165 5.72 -35.21 -42.54
N ASP A 166 6.58 -35.91 -41.80
CA ASP A 166 7.05 -35.44 -40.48
C ASP A 166 7.91 -34.16 -40.61
N SER A 167 8.76 -34.06 -41.63
CA SER A 167 9.56 -32.86 -41.90
C SER A 167 8.69 -31.65 -42.24
N ASP A 168 7.62 -31.83 -43.02
CA ASP A 168 6.71 -30.75 -43.41
C ASP A 168 5.87 -30.28 -42.20
N ILE A 169 5.44 -31.19 -41.33
CA ILE A 169 4.73 -30.87 -40.08
C ILE A 169 5.67 -30.14 -39.10
N ILE A 170 6.93 -30.57 -38.99
CA ILE A 170 7.94 -29.91 -38.14
C ILE A 170 8.27 -28.51 -38.68
N MET A 171 8.38 -28.33 -40.00
CA MET A 171 8.57 -27.00 -40.59
C MET A 171 7.37 -26.09 -40.39
N ALA A 172 6.14 -26.61 -40.50
CA ALA A 172 4.92 -25.84 -40.27
C ALA A 172 4.78 -25.40 -38.80
N THR A 173 5.05 -26.29 -37.85
CA THR A 173 5.01 -25.98 -36.42
C THR A 173 6.14 -25.05 -35.98
N LYS A 174 7.33 -25.20 -36.56
CA LYS A 174 8.45 -24.27 -36.36
C LYS A 174 8.11 -22.87 -36.90
N GLY A 175 7.55 -22.76 -38.11
CA GLY A 175 7.14 -21.48 -38.67
C GLY A 175 6.04 -20.78 -37.85
N GLN A 176 5.10 -21.55 -37.28
CA GLN A 176 4.09 -21.02 -36.35
C GLN A 176 4.72 -20.51 -35.05
N ASN A 177 5.68 -21.24 -34.49
CA ASN A 177 6.39 -20.82 -33.28
C ASN A 177 7.25 -19.58 -33.52
N ASP A 178 7.95 -19.51 -34.65
CA ASP A 178 8.75 -18.34 -35.03
C ASP A 178 7.86 -17.09 -35.18
N HIS A 179 6.66 -17.22 -35.74
CA HIS A 179 5.68 -16.13 -35.84
C HIS A 179 5.11 -15.71 -34.47
N LEU A 180 4.84 -16.66 -33.56
CA LEU A 180 4.41 -16.35 -32.20
C LEU A 180 5.50 -15.60 -31.42
N ILE A 181 6.77 -15.99 -31.61
CA ILE A 181 7.91 -15.30 -30.99
C ILE A 181 8.01 -13.86 -31.52
N GLU A 182 7.87 -13.66 -32.83
CA GLU A 182 7.88 -12.33 -33.45
C GLU A 182 6.74 -11.46 -32.90
N LEU A 183 5.52 -12.00 -32.78
CA LEU A 183 4.37 -11.27 -32.22
C LEU A 183 4.59 -10.87 -30.75
N ILE A 184 5.17 -11.76 -29.94
CA ILE A 184 5.50 -11.46 -28.54
C ILE A 184 6.59 -10.38 -28.46
N GLN A 185 7.58 -10.41 -29.35
CA GLN A 185 8.63 -9.40 -29.41
C GLN A 185 8.06 -8.03 -29.81
N ASP A 186 7.14 -7.98 -30.77
CA ASP A 186 6.47 -6.74 -31.17
C ASP A 186 5.56 -6.19 -30.07
N GLN A 187 4.81 -7.05 -29.38
CA GLN A 187 4.03 -6.64 -28.21
C GLN A 187 4.90 -6.11 -27.07
N ASN A 188 6.07 -6.73 -26.82
CA ASN A 188 7.01 -6.24 -25.81
C ASN A 188 7.59 -4.87 -26.20
N ARG A 189 7.91 -4.65 -27.48
CA ARG A 189 8.35 -3.34 -27.97
C ARG A 189 7.26 -2.28 -27.81
N GLU A 190 6.01 -2.62 -28.09
CA GLU A 190 4.88 -1.70 -27.88
C GLU A 190 4.72 -1.35 -26.39
N ILE A 191 4.81 -2.34 -25.49
CA ILE A 191 4.77 -2.12 -24.04
C ILE A 191 5.92 -1.23 -23.57
N GLU A 192 7.13 -1.41 -24.09
CA GLU A 192 8.28 -0.54 -23.78
C GLU A 192 8.06 0.90 -24.27
N GLN A 193 7.49 1.08 -25.46
CA GLN A 193 7.12 2.40 -25.98
C GLN A 193 6.05 3.07 -25.12
N LEU A 194 5.01 2.34 -24.72
CA LEU A 194 3.95 2.83 -23.84
C LEU A 194 4.50 3.20 -22.46
N LYS A 195 5.38 2.38 -21.88
CA LYS A 195 6.07 2.69 -20.62
C LYS A 195 6.94 3.95 -20.76
N SER A 196 7.69 4.09 -21.86
CA SER A 196 8.50 5.28 -22.13
C SER A 196 7.63 6.53 -22.25
N MET A 197 6.49 6.44 -22.95
CA MET A 197 5.54 7.54 -23.08
C MET A 197 4.93 7.92 -21.73
N LEU A 198 4.57 6.95 -20.90
CA LEU A 198 4.04 7.18 -19.56
C LEU A 198 5.07 7.86 -18.65
N VAL A 199 6.34 7.44 -18.72
CA VAL A 199 7.44 8.11 -18.00
C VAL A 199 7.62 9.55 -18.47
N LYS A 200 7.58 9.80 -19.79
CA LYS A 200 7.65 11.18 -20.35
C LYS A 200 6.46 12.04 -19.92
N GLN A 201 5.26 11.47 -19.84
CA GLN A 201 4.09 12.17 -19.32
C GLN A 201 4.23 12.43 -17.81
N GLY A 202 4.76 11.47 -17.04
CA GLY A 202 5.06 11.63 -15.63
C GLY A 202 6.07 12.74 -15.35
N THR A 203 7.15 12.83 -16.13
CA THR A 203 8.13 13.92 -15.99
C THR A 203 7.56 15.27 -16.42
N LEU A 204 6.72 15.32 -17.45
CA LEU A 204 6.01 16.54 -17.83
C LEU A 204 5.04 17.01 -16.73
N ILE A 205 4.32 16.08 -16.11
CA ILE A 205 3.44 16.39 -14.97
C ILE A 205 4.25 16.90 -13.78
N ASP A 206 5.40 16.30 -13.47
CA ASP A 206 6.28 16.78 -12.39
C ASP A 206 6.84 18.18 -12.70
N LEU A 207 7.22 18.45 -13.96
CA LEU A 207 7.65 19.78 -14.41
C LEU A 207 6.52 20.82 -14.33
N LEU A 208 5.31 20.50 -14.78
CA LEU A 208 4.15 21.38 -14.67
C LEU A 208 3.69 21.58 -13.22
N SER A 209 3.82 20.56 -12.39
CA SER A 209 3.54 20.64 -10.95
C SER A 209 4.58 21.51 -10.24
N LYS A 210 5.83 21.53 -10.70
CA LYS A 210 6.90 22.40 -10.17
C LYS A 210 6.82 23.82 -10.72
N ASP A 211 6.45 24.03 -11.97
CA ASP A 211 6.24 25.36 -12.55
C ASP A 211 4.99 26.05 -12.01
N SER A 212 3.93 25.30 -11.67
CA SER A 212 2.77 25.85 -10.95
C SER A 212 3.07 26.22 -9.49
N ALA A 213 4.11 25.61 -8.87
CA ALA A 213 4.62 26.05 -7.57
C ALA A 213 5.46 27.34 -7.68
N GLY A 214 6.07 27.63 -8.83
CA GLY A 214 6.91 28.81 -9.07
C GLY A 214 6.18 30.15 -9.19
N PHE A 215 4.85 30.15 -9.41
CA PHE A 215 4.05 31.39 -9.45
C PHE A 215 3.39 31.75 -8.10
N ALA A 216 3.50 30.88 -7.09
CA ALA A 216 2.91 31.09 -5.76
C ALA A 216 3.91 31.59 -4.71
N GLU A 217 5.20 31.73 -5.04
CA GLU A 217 6.23 32.24 -4.12
C GLU A 217 6.38 33.77 -4.19
N LYS A 218 5.28 34.50 -3.97
CA LYS A 218 5.37 35.89 -3.47
C LYS A 218 4.16 36.32 -2.65
N LYS A 219 3.71 35.47 -1.72
CA LYS A 219 3.13 35.95 -0.45
C LYS A 219 2.96 34.79 0.54
N LEU A 220 3.49 35.02 1.73
CA LEU A 220 3.16 34.39 3.01
C LEU A 220 3.87 33.07 3.32
N GLN A 221 4.93 33.22 4.11
CA GLN A 221 5.44 32.22 5.04
C GLN A 221 4.30 31.58 5.86
N GLY A 222 4.36 30.26 6.03
CA GLY A 222 3.77 29.59 7.19
C GLY A 222 3.02 28.28 6.91
N ALA A 223 3.73 27.16 7.12
CA ALA A 223 3.23 25.86 7.57
C ALA A 223 2.46 24.94 6.59
N ASN A 224 3.15 23.85 6.23
CA ASN A 224 2.71 22.44 6.23
C ASN A 224 1.23 22.12 5.96
N SER A 225 0.96 21.44 4.83
CA SER A 225 0.26 20.15 4.87
C SER A 225 0.35 19.42 3.53
N GLU A 226 0.80 18.18 3.59
CA GLU A 226 0.44 17.09 2.68
C GLU A 226 -1.05 17.16 2.30
N LYS A 227 -1.36 17.26 1.00
CA LYS A 227 -2.70 16.90 0.49
C LYS A 227 -2.60 16.22 -0.86
N SER A 228 -2.88 14.92 -0.81
CA SER A 228 -3.27 14.02 -1.89
C SER A 228 -4.24 14.63 -2.91
N PRO A 229 -4.22 14.18 -4.18
CA PRO A 229 -5.02 14.74 -5.29
C PRO A 229 -6.48 14.24 -5.30
N VAL A 230 -7.09 14.02 -4.12
CA VAL A 230 -8.50 13.60 -4.00
C VAL A 230 -9.44 14.82 -3.86
N ILE A 231 -8.86 16.02 -3.66
CA ILE A 231 -9.60 17.27 -3.56
C ILE A 231 -9.65 17.91 -4.94
N ASP A 232 -10.59 17.44 -5.77
CA ASP A 232 -11.28 18.36 -6.70
C ASP A 232 -12.57 17.80 -7.32
N LEU A 233 -12.96 16.55 -7.07
CA LEU A 233 -14.22 16.02 -7.63
C LEU A 233 -15.46 16.64 -6.99
N ASN A 234 -15.44 16.90 -5.68
CA ASN A 234 -16.54 17.54 -4.96
C ASN A 234 -16.65 19.04 -5.29
N GLU A 235 -15.54 19.72 -5.54
CA GLU A 235 -15.55 21.14 -5.94
C GLU A 235 -16.05 21.29 -7.39
N ARG A 236 -15.64 20.37 -8.28
CA ARG A 236 -16.12 20.31 -9.67
C ARG A 236 -17.60 19.95 -9.77
N LEU A 237 -18.10 19.03 -8.95
CA LEU A 237 -19.54 18.72 -8.83
C LEU A 237 -20.34 19.92 -8.30
N ALA A 238 -19.82 20.64 -7.31
CA ALA A 238 -20.45 21.85 -6.80
C ALA A 238 -20.50 22.97 -7.86
N HIS A 239 -19.47 23.10 -8.69
CA HIS A 239 -19.44 24.08 -9.77
C HIS A 239 -20.42 23.71 -10.90
N VAL A 240 -20.49 22.45 -11.31
CA VAL A 240 -21.44 21.96 -12.33
C VAL A 240 -22.89 22.15 -11.88
N GLN A 241 -23.20 21.88 -10.60
CA GLN A 241 -24.54 22.15 -10.06
C GLN A 241 -24.87 23.64 -9.97
N LYS A 242 -23.88 24.50 -9.71
CA LYS A 242 -24.04 25.97 -9.73
C LYS A 242 -24.30 26.50 -11.14
N VAL A 243 -23.65 25.95 -12.15
CA VAL A 243 -23.87 26.31 -13.56
C VAL A 243 -25.27 25.85 -14.01
N LYS A 244 -25.68 24.64 -13.65
CA LYS A 244 -27.02 24.11 -13.96
C LYS A 244 -28.16 24.89 -13.28
N LYS A 245 -27.93 25.45 -12.09
CA LYS A 245 -28.89 26.33 -11.39
C LYS A 245 -28.95 27.77 -11.92
N LYS A 246 -27.98 28.20 -12.72
CA LYS A 246 -27.92 29.57 -13.27
C LYS A 246 -28.55 29.73 -14.65
N GLY A 247 -29.06 28.65 -15.27
CA GLY A 247 -29.91 28.75 -16.46
C GLY A 247 -29.22 29.44 -17.64
N ILE A 248 -27.99 29.02 -17.96
CA ILE A 248 -27.32 29.37 -19.21
C ILE A 248 -26.96 28.02 -19.83
N PHE A 249 -27.45 27.79 -21.04
CA PHE A 249 -27.21 26.57 -21.82
C PHE A 249 -25.71 26.24 -21.92
#